data_AF-A0A956CYL6-F1
#
_entry.id   AF-A0A956CYL6-F1
#
_cell.length_a   1.000
_cell.length_b   1.000
_cell.length_c   1.000
_cell.angle_alpha   90.00
_cell.angle_beta   90.00
_cell.angle_gamma   90.00
#
_symmetry.space_group_name_H-M   'P 1'
#
loop_
_entity.id
_entity.type
_entity.pdbx_description
1 polymer ?
#
loop_
_entity_poly.entity_id
_entity_poly.type
_entity_poly.pdbx_seq_one_letter_code
_entity_poly.pdbx_strand_id
1 'polypeptide(L)'
;MIDSAALRPHYARFLRDDRILLTGHSHQAWPDVAREGVLEAFDDAARHVDDKWGPAMEAADAVRAAVAGAIGAAPEEIALGPNTHELVTRWLSAIDLRSRPHVVTTGGEFHSLRRQLARLEEEGLRVTWVAPEPFETLTARLAESIEPTTAGLAFSTVLFETSALVPDLDVAIDAARAVGAEVLLDVYHHHGVVPLALRPDVFATGGGYKYLQWGEGNCWLRVPAGCALRPVYTGWFSDFAHLAAPRGARIGYGERPADRFAGSTYDPTSHYRA
;
A
#
# COMPACT_ATOMS: atom_id res chain seq x y z
N MET A 1 15.45 -15.92 -18.08
CA MET A 1 16.53 -15.15 -17.41
C MET A 1 16.48 -13.75 -17.98
N ILE A 2 16.56 -12.71 -17.15
CA ILE A 2 16.52 -11.32 -17.61
C ILE A 2 17.81 -10.99 -18.36
N ASP A 3 17.73 -10.42 -19.57
CA ASP A 3 18.89 -9.93 -20.32
C ASP A 3 19.31 -8.56 -19.79
N SER A 4 20.36 -8.54 -18.96
CA SER A 4 20.86 -7.31 -18.37
C SER A 4 21.45 -6.36 -19.41
N ALA A 5 22.05 -6.86 -20.50
CA ALA A 5 22.63 -6.02 -21.53
C ALA A 5 21.56 -5.24 -22.29
N ALA A 6 20.40 -5.85 -22.53
CA ALA A 6 19.25 -5.18 -23.13
C ALA A 6 18.64 -4.10 -22.23
N LEU A 7 18.72 -4.25 -20.90
CA LEU A 7 18.15 -3.27 -19.96
C LEU A 7 19.06 -2.07 -19.71
N ARG A 8 20.39 -2.24 -19.70
CA ARG A 8 21.35 -1.17 -19.35
C ARG A 8 21.15 0.17 -20.08
N PRO A 9 20.86 0.20 -21.40
CA PRO A 9 20.63 1.46 -22.12
C PRO A 9 19.48 2.30 -21.55
N HIS A 10 18.49 1.66 -20.89
CA HIS A 10 17.38 2.36 -20.26
C HIS A 10 17.73 3.00 -18.92
N TYR A 11 18.95 2.83 -18.40
CA TYR A 11 19.36 3.37 -17.10
C TYR A 11 20.66 4.17 -17.21
N ALA A 12 20.95 4.74 -18.38
CA ALA A 12 22.23 5.36 -18.68
C ALA A 12 22.56 6.56 -17.76
N ARG A 13 21.55 7.21 -17.17
CA ARG A 13 21.76 8.31 -16.21
C ARG A 13 22.16 7.84 -14.81
N PHE A 14 21.77 6.63 -14.42
CA PHE A 14 22.06 6.08 -13.09
C PHE A 14 23.26 5.13 -13.08
N LEU A 15 23.45 4.36 -14.15
CA LEU A 15 24.54 3.41 -14.27
C LEU A 15 25.84 4.14 -14.57
N ARG A 16 26.87 3.83 -13.79
CA ARG A 16 28.23 4.35 -13.95
C ARG A 16 29.22 3.20 -13.76
N ASP A 17 30.35 3.26 -14.46
CA ASP A 17 31.37 2.20 -14.39
C ASP A 17 31.99 2.06 -12.98
N ASP A 18 31.94 3.14 -12.18
CA ASP A 18 32.44 3.21 -10.80
C ASP A 18 31.38 2.86 -9.73
N ARG A 19 30.18 2.42 -10.13
CA ARG A 19 29.05 2.21 -9.21
C ARG A 19 28.32 0.89 -9.45
N ILE A 20 28.27 0.06 -8.42
CA ILE A 20 27.45 -1.15 -8.38
C ILE A 20 26.22 -0.87 -7.50
N LEU A 21 25.02 -1.07 -8.06
CA LEU A 21 23.75 -0.87 -7.35
C LEU A 21 23.25 -2.20 -6.77
N LEU A 22 23.38 -2.37 -5.46
CA LEU A 22 22.84 -3.51 -4.70
C LEU A 22 21.80 -3.04 -3.66
N THR A 23 21.05 -2.00 -4.02
CA THR A 23 20.17 -1.23 -3.11
C THR A 23 18.70 -1.33 -3.49
N GLY A 24 18.30 -2.37 -4.25
CA GLY A 24 16.92 -2.55 -4.73
C GLY A 24 15.85 -2.57 -3.61
N HIS A 25 16.24 -2.93 -2.39
CA HIS A 25 15.39 -2.90 -1.19
C HIS A 25 15.23 -1.49 -0.56
N SER A 26 15.88 -0.48 -1.10
CA SER A 26 15.89 0.90 -0.59
C SER A 26 15.73 1.87 -1.75
N HIS A 27 16.82 2.38 -2.33
CA HIS A 27 16.76 3.30 -3.47
C HIS A 27 17.40 2.63 -4.69
N GLN A 28 16.56 2.33 -5.68
CA GLN A 28 16.99 1.75 -6.94
C GLN A 28 17.09 2.82 -8.04
N ALA A 29 17.91 2.57 -9.06
CA ALA A 29 17.92 3.38 -10.27
C ALA A 29 16.53 3.46 -10.90
N TRP A 30 16.19 4.62 -11.44
CA TRP A 30 15.01 4.76 -12.29
C TRP A 30 15.40 4.63 -13.75
N PRO A 31 14.54 4.07 -14.60
CA PRO A 31 14.79 4.10 -16.03
C PRO A 31 14.76 5.56 -16.53
N ASP A 32 15.51 5.87 -17.58
CA ASP A 32 15.70 7.23 -18.07
C ASP A 32 14.38 7.88 -18.52
N VAL A 33 13.38 7.07 -18.92
CA VAL A 33 12.01 7.52 -19.23
C VAL A 33 11.28 8.12 -18.02
N ALA A 34 11.67 7.77 -16.79
CA ALA A 34 11.12 8.39 -15.58
C ALA A 34 11.37 9.90 -15.56
N ARG A 35 12.48 10.38 -16.15
CA ARG A 35 12.76 11.81 -16.31
C ARG A 35 11.76 12.46 -17.27
N GLU A 36 11.36 11.76 -18.32
CA GLU A 36 10.40 12.27 -19.31
C GLU A 36 9.05 12.50 -18.65
N GLY A 37 8.55 11.54 -17.86
CA GLY A 37 7.31 11.69 -17.09
C GLY A 37 7.35 12.86 -16.11
N VAL A 38 8.47 13.08 -15.41
CA VAL A 38 8.61 14.25 -14.51
C VAL A 38 8.52 15.58 -15.27
N LEU A 39 9.11 15.66 -16.47
CA LEU A 39 9.02 16.86 -17.30
C LEU A 39 7.62 17.05 -17.88
N GLU A 40 6.97 15.97 -18.29
CA GLU A 40 5.59 15.97 -18.78
C GLU A 40 4.63 16.49 -17.70
N ALA A 41 4.77 16.05 -16.45
CA ALA A 41 3.98 16.56 -15.33
C ALA A 41 4.13 18.08 -15.14
N PHE A 42 5.33 18.61 -15.33
CA PHE A 42 5.58 20.06 -15.27
C PHE A 42 4.91 20.79 -16.45
N ASP A 43 5.08 20.28 -17.66
CA ASP A 43 4.52 20.87 -18.87
C ASP A 43 2.99 20.88 -18.84
N ASP A 44 2.36 19.80 -18.36
CA ASP A 44 0.91 19.71 -18.17
C ASP A 44 0.41 20.67 -17.09
N ALA A 45 1.13 20.78 -15.97
CA ALA A 45 0.77 21.75 -14.93
C ALA A 45 0.83 23.19 -15.45
N ALA A 46 1.86 23.54 -16.24
CA ALA A 46 2.00 24.86 -16.85
C ALA A 46 0.93 25.12 -17.92
N ARG A 47 0.53 24.10 -18.68
CA ARG A 47 -0.47 24.20 -19.75
C ARG A 47 -1.89 24.29 -19.23
N HIS A 48 -2.24 23.48 -18.24
CA HIS A 48 -3.63 23.25 -17.82
C HIS A 48 -4.03 23.97 -16.53
N VAL A 49 -3.07 24.33 -15.67
CA VAL A 49 -3.31 25.04 -14.40
C VAL A 49 -4.34 24.32 -13.51
N ASP A 50 -5.60 24.74 -13.53
CA ASP A 50 -6.69 24.16 -12.71
C ASP A 50 -7.19 22.84 -13.32
N ASP A 51 -7.19 22.74 -14.65
CA ASP A 51 -7.63 21.56 -15.40
C ASP A 51 -6.57 20.44 -15.43
N LYS A 52 -5.40 20.64 -14.82
CA LYS A 52 -4.30 19.66 -14.80
C LYS A 52 -4.67 18.33 -14.13
N TRP A 53 -5.76 18.31 -13.35
CA TRP A 53 -6.25 17.09 -12.71
C TRP A 53 -6.70 16.04 -13.71
N GLY A 54 -7.14 16.41 -14.92
CA GLY A 54 -7.46 15.43 -15.97
C GLY A 54 -6.26 14.54 -16.31
N PRO A 55 -5.18 15.12 -16.88
CA PRO A 55 -3.94 14.37 -17.16
C PRO A 55 -3.33 13.68 -15.93
N ALA A 56 -3.37 14.33 -14.75
CA ALA A 56 -2.90 13.72 -13.52
C ALA A 56 -3.71 12.47 -13.09
N MET A 57 -5.03 12.46 -13.33
CA MET A 57 -5.86 11.29 -13.05
C MET A 57 -5.66 10.18 -14.09
N GLU A 58 -5.37 10.52 -15.35
CA GLU A 58 -4.99 9.52 -16.36
C GLU A 58 -3.70 8.80 -15.97
N ALA A 59 -2.67 9.54 -15.51
CA ALA A 59 -1.44 8.95 -14.98
C ALA A 59 -1.72 8.08 -13.73
N ALA A 60 -2.57 8.55 -12.81
CA ALA A 60 -2.98 7.78 -11.64
C ALA A 60 -3.69 6.47 -12.02
N ASP A 61 -4.59 6.51 -13.00
CA ASP A 61 -5.33 5.35 -13.47
C ASP A 61 -4.43 4.32 -14.18
N ALA A 62 -3.40 4.78 -14.90
CA ALA A 62 -2.36 3.90 -15.44
C ALA A 62 -1.62 3.14 -14.33
N VAL A 63 -1.26 3.83 -13.23
CA VAL A 63 -0.64 3.18 -12.04
C VAL A 63 -1.60 2.18 -11.41
N ARG A 64 -2.88 2.52 -11.24
CA ARG A 64 -3.90 1.57 -10.72
C ARG A 64 -4.01 0.34 -11.60
N ALA A 65 -4.08 0.50 -12.91
CA ALA A 65 -4.18 -0.61 -13.86
C ALA A 65 -2.94 -1.52 -13.80
N ALA A 66 -1.74 -0.94 -13.73
CA ALA A 66 -0.49 -1.70 -13.60
C ALA A 66 -0.45 -2.52 -12.30
N VAL A 67 -0.79 -1.90 -11.16
CA VAL A 67 -0.87 -2.59 -9.86
C VAL A 67 -1.91 -3.71 -9.91
N ALA A 68 -3.13 -3.39 -10.36
CA ALA A 68 -4.25 -4.32 -10.41
C ALA A 68 -3.93 -5.56 -11.25
N GLY A 69 -3.38 -5.37 -12.47
CA GLY A 69 -2.96 -6.46 -13.34
C GLY A 69 -1.87 -7.33 -12.71
N ALA A 70 -0.92 -6.74 -11.98
CA ALA A 70 0.17 -7.47 -11.36
C ALA A 70 -0.24 -8.31 -10.14
N ILE A 71 -1.36 -7.99 -9.48
CA ILE A 71 -1.84 -8.72 -8.29
C ILE A 71 -3.18 -9.44 -8.53
N GLY A 72 -3.70 -9.44 -9.76
CA GLY A 72 -4.97 -10.07 -10.11
C GLY A 72 -6.21 -9.39 -9.51
N ALA A 73 -6.16 -8.08 -9.31
CA ALA A 73 -7.27 -7.26 -8.80
C ALA A 73 -7.91 -6.43 -9.93
N ALA A 74 -8.99 -5.72 -9.62
CA ALA A 74 -9.56 -4.69 -10.47
C ALA A 74 -8.98 -3.29 -10.13
N PRO A 75 -8.83 -2.37 -11.10
CA PRO A 75 -8.33 -1.01 -10.83
C PRO A 75 -9.15 -0.24 -9.77
N GLU A 76 -10.45 -0.51 -9.67
CA GLU A 76 -11.39 0.09 -8.70
C GLU A 76 -11.14 -0.37 -7.26
N GLU A 77 -10.36 -1.43 -7.07
CA GLU A 77 -9.91 -1.92 -5.76
C GLU A 77 -8.63 -1.24 -5.28
N ILE A 78 -7.91 -0.52 -6.13
CA ILE A 78 -6.62 0.06 -5.80
C ILE A 78 -6.80 1.50 -5.35
N ALA A 79 -6.55 1.81 -4.08
CA ALA A 79 -6.42 3.18 -3.58
C ALA A 79 -4.95 3.61 -3.61
N LEU A 80 -4.66 4.82 -4.08
CA LEU A 80 -3.30 5.36 -4.15
C LEU A 80 -2.97 6.26 -2.93
N GLY A 81 -1.69 6.31 -2.60
CA GLY A 81 -1.14 7.19 -1.58
C GLY A 81 0.36 7.42 -1.75
N PRO A 82 0.91 8.51 -1.20
CA PRO A 82 2.31 8.87 -1.34
C PRO A 82 3.27 7.91 -0.61
N ASN A 83 2.79 7.24 0.44
CA ASN A 83 3.54 6.27 1.23
C ASN A 83 2.59 5.25 1.88
N THR A 84 3.11 4.11 2.32
CA THR A 84 2.29 3.08 3.00
C THR A 84 1.83 3.51 4.38
N HIS A 85 2.56 4.39 5.08
CA HIS A 85 2.15 4.88 6.40
C HIS A 85 0.79 5.58 6.34
N GLU A 86 0.55 6.42 5.33
CA GLU A 86 -0.76 7.07 5.15
C GLU A 86 -1.87 6.05 4.89
N LEU A 87 -1.62 5.08 4.01
CA LEU A 87 -2.59 4.05 3.65
C LEU A 87 -2.93 3.11 4.82
N VAL A 88 -1.92 2.67 5.57
CA VAL A 88 -2.06 1.91 6.81
C VAL A 88 -2.85 2.73 7.84
N THR A 89 -2.57 4.04 7.96
CA THR A 89 -3.29 4.90 8.90
C THR A 89 -4.76 5.07 8.51
N ARG A 90 -5.07 5.19 7.22
CA ARG A 90 -6.45 5.18 6.72
C ARG A 90 -7.14 3.85 7.07
N TRP A 91 -6.48 2.71 6.87
CA TRP A 91 -6.99 1.40 7.27
C TRP A 91 -7.24 1.29 8.78
N LEU A 92 -6.27 1.65 9.63
CA LEU A 92 -6.41 1.68 11.09
C LEU A 92 -7.57 2.58 11.54
N SER A 93 -7.80 3.70 10.85
CA SER A 93 -8.91 4.61 11.14
C SER A 93 -10.28 4.08 10.72
N ALA A 94 -10.33 2.99 9.95
CA ALA A 94 -11.53 2.41 9.38
C ALA A 94 -12.03 1.17 10.15
N ILE A 95 -11.11 0.43 10.77
CA ILE A 95 -11.44 -0.74 11.59
C ILE A 95 -11.96 -0.32 12.98
N ASP A 96 -12.72 -1.20 13.64
CA ASP A 96 -13.42 -0.89 14.89
C ASP A 96 -12.51 -0.92 16.13
N LEU A 97 -11.47 -0.07 16.16
CA LEU A 97 -10.57 0.03 17.31
C LEU A 97 -11.25 0.56 18.57
N ARG A 98 -12.47 1.13 18.46
CA ARG A 98 -13.20 1.68 19.60
C ARG A 98 -13.84 0.58 20.45
N SER A 99 -14.56 -0.34 19.81
CA SER A 99 -15.20 -1.45 20.51
C SER A 99 -14.31 -2.69 20.59
N ARG A 100 -13.30 -2.78 19.72
CA ARG A 100 -12.34 -3.90 19.61
C ARG A 100 -10.90 -3.36 19.62
N PRO A 101 -10.39 -2.83 20.75
CA PRO A 101 -9.11 -2.11 20.81
C PRO A 101 -7.90 -3.05 20.80
N HIS A 102 -7.82 -3.95 19.81
CA HIS A 102 -6.76 -4.93 19.70
C HIS A 102 -6.33 -5.18 18.25
N VAL A 103 -5.02 -5.11 18.01
CA VAL A 103 -4.38 -5.46 16.74
C VAL A 103 -3.30 -6.52 16.99
N VAL A 104 -3.21 -7.50 16.09
CA VAL A 104 -2.14 -8.51 16.07
C VAL A 104 -1.18 -8.22 14.92
N THR A 105 0.13 -8.30 15.19
CA THR A 105 1.19 -8.07 14.20
C THR A 105 2.46 -8.85 14.58
N THR A 106 3.55 -8.70 13.83
CA THR A 106 4.85 -9.31 14.15
C THR A 106 5.90 -8.26 14.55
N GLY A 107 6.94 -8.69 15.27
CA GLY A 107 8.10 -7.84 15.59
C GLY A 107 8.97 -7.50 14.38
N GLY A 108 8.78 -8.18 13.24
CA GLY A 108 9.55 -7.98 12.00
C GLY A 108 9.03 -6.87 11.08
N GLU A 109 8.08 -6.04 11.53
CA GLU A 109 7.43 -5.05 10.68
C GLU A 109 8.31 -3.85 10.31
N PHE A 110 8.10 -3.36 9.08
CA PHE A 110 8.73 -2.13 8.63
C PHE A 110 8.29 -0.94 9.48
N HIS A 111 9.15 0.09 9.54
CA HIS A 111 8.98 1.23 10.44
C HIS A 111 7.63 1.96 10.34
N SER A 112 6.99 1.97 9.17
CA SER A 112 5.67 2.60 8.99
C SER A 112 4.59 1.97 9.88
N LEU A 113 4.46 0.64 9.84
CA LEU A 113 3.50 -0.08 10.68
C LEU A 113 4.01 -0.16 12.13
N ARG A 114 5.28 -0.55 12.32
CA ARG A 114 5.89 -0.72 13.64
C ARG A 114 5.78 0.53 14.51
N ARG A 115 6.19 1.69 13.98
CA ARG A 115 6.19 2.95 14.74
C ARG A 115 4.78 3.44 15.03
N GLN A 116 3.86 3.30 14.07
CA GLN A 116 2.48 3.77 14.24
C GLN A 116 1.73 2.93 15.29
N LEU A 117 1.83 1.60 15.23
CA LEU A 117 1.21 0.73 16.22
C LEU A 117 1.80 0.92 17.62
N ALA A 118 3.13 1.06 17.75
CA ALA A 118 3.76 1.35 19.03
C ALA A 118 3.27 2.68 19.63
N ARG A 119 3.09 3.73 18.81
CA ARG A 119 2.53 4.99 19.32
C ARG A 119 1.07 4.85 19.73
N LEU A 120 0.27 4.08 19.00
CA LEU A 120 -1.12 3.81 19.40
C LEU A 120 -1.21 2.96 20.67
N GLU A 121 -0.23 2.08 20.90
CA GLU A 121 -0.10 1.31 22.13
C GLU A 121 0.15 2.21 23.34
N GLU A 122 0.99 3.24 23.21
CA GLU A 122 1.17 4.28 24.22
C GLU A 122 -0.14 5.05 24.53
N GLU A 123 -1.06 5.14 23.56
CA GLU A 123 -2.38 5.77 23.69
C GLU A 123 -3.49 4.79 24.14
N GLY A 124 -3.13 3.54 24.47
CA GLY A 124 -4.06 2.55 25.04
C GLY A 124 -4.64 1.54 24.06
N LEU A 125 -4.19 1.51 22.79
CA LEU A 125 -4.48 0.38 21.91
C LEU A 125 -3.74 -0.87 22.38
N ARG A 126 -4.39 -2.03 22.48
CA ARG A 126 -3.66 -3.27 22.74
C ARG A 126 -3.03 -3.77 21.45
N VAL A 127 -1.72 -4.02 21.46
CA VAL A 127 -1.02 -4.60 20.32
C VAL A 127 -0.34 -5.90 20.73
N THR A 128 -0.65 -7.01 20.06
CA THR A 128 0.11 -8.26 20.24
C THR A 128 1.22 -8.31 19.20
N TRP A 129 2.46 -8.21 19.68
CA TRP A 129 3.67 -8.34 18.87
C TRP A 129 4.18 -9.78 18.90
N VAL A 130 3.95 -10.53 17.83
CA VAL A 130 4.47 -11.90 17.69
C VAL A 130 5.93 -11.86 17.25
N ALA A 131 6.83 -12.55 17.96
CA ALA A 131 8.24 -12.61 17.57
C ALA A 131 8.38 -13.20 16.14
N PRO A 132 9.16 -12.61 15.23
CA PRO A 132 9.22 -13.05 13.84
C PRO A 132 9.81 -14.46 13.69
N GLU A 133 10.78 -14.83 14.53
CA GLU A 133 11.41 -16.15 14.53
C GLU A 133 10.78 -17.10 15.55
N PRO A 134 10.70 -18.41 15.26
CA PRO A 134 11.02 -19.06 13.97
C PRO A 134 10.01 -18.70 12.87
N PHE A 135 10.48 -18.51 11.63
CA PHE A 135 9.64 -18.04 10.51
C PHE A 135 8.61 -19.08 10.08
N GLU A 136 8.97 -20.36 10.18
CA GLU A 136 8.14 -21.51 9.75
C GLU A 136 6.85 -21.62 10.55
N THR A 137 6.82 -21.09 11.78
CA THR A 137 5.66 -21.12 12.68
C THR A 137 5.03 -19.75 12.88
N LEU A 138 5.50 -18.71 12.17
CA LEU A 138 5.06 -17.34 12.39
C LEU A 138 3.55 -17.18 12.18
N THR A 139 2.99 -17.72 11.09
CA THR A 139 1.55 -17.62 10.80
C THR A 139 0.67 -18.39 11.77
N ALA A 140 1.12 -19.56 12.24
CA ALA A 140 0.43 -20.29 13.31
C ALA A 140 0.41 -19.48 14.61
N ARG A 141 1.53 -18.85 15.00
CA ARG A 141 1.61 -18.01 16.21
C ARG A 141 0.81 -16.71 16.10
N LEU A 142 0.72 -16.13 14.89
CA LEU A 142 -0.19 -15.03 14.61
C LEU A 142 -1.65 -15.47 14.78
N ALA A 143 -2.03 -16.63 14.26
CA ALA A 143 -3.37 -17.20 14.39
C ALA A 143 -3.74 -17.47 15.87
N GLU A 144 -2.84 -18.05 16.66
CA GLU A 144 -3.02 -18.29 18.10
C GLU A 144 -3.20 -17.00 18.91
N SER A 145 -2.69 -15.88 18.40
CA SER A 145 -2.79 -14.56 19.04
C SER A 145 -4.10 -13.83 18.73
N ILE A 146 -4.94 -14.37 17.84
CA ILE A 146 -6.24 -13.80 17.50
C ILE A 146 -7.24 -14.11 18.61
N GLU A 147 -7.97 -13.08 19.03
CA GLU A 147 -9.00 -13.14 20.06
C GLU A 147 -10.35 -12.63 19.53
N PRO A 148 -11.48 -12.94 20.18
CA PRO A 148 -12.80 -12.43 19.76
C PRO A 148 -12.88 -10.90 19.64
N THR A 149 -12.03 -10.17 20.39
CA THR A 149 -11.96 -8.70 20.40
C THR A 149 -10.89 -8.15 19.45
N THR A 150 -10.16 -8.96 18.69
CA THR A 150 -9.16 -8.48 17.71
C THR A 150 -9.87 -7.74 16.58
N ALA A 151 -9.59 -6.46 16.35
CA ALA A 151 -10.15 -5.71 15.22
C ALA A 151 -9.34 -5.90 13.93
N GLY A 152 -8.03 -6.11 14.05
CA GLY A 152 -7.12 -6.14 12.92
C GLY A 152 -5.96 -7.13 13.08
N LEU A 153 -5.62 -7.80 11.99
CA LEU A 153 -4.36 -8.51 11.79
C LEU A 153 -3.58 -7.77 10.70
N ALA A 154 -2.37 -7.30 10.99
CA ALA A 154 -1.54 -6.61 10.01
C ALA A 154 -0.11 -7.15 10.04
N PHE A 155 0.40 -7.64 8.92
CA PHE A 155 1.78 -8.15 8.86
C PHE A 155 2.40 -8.14 7.46
N SER A 156 3.72 -8.07 7.41
CA SER A 156 4.54 -8.16 6.20
C SER A 156 4.63 -9.60 5.70
N THR A 157 4.41 -9.79 4.40
CA THR A 157 4.53 -11.11 3.73
C THR A 157 5.98 -11.47 3.39
N VAL A 158 6.86 -10.47 3.30
CA VAL A 158 8.31 -10.62 3.26
C VAL A 158 8.90 -9.67 4.31
N LEU A 159 9.62 -10.21 5.28
CA LEU A 159 10.20 -9.42 6.37
C LEU A 159 11.42 -8.63 5.87
N PHE A 160 11.38 -7.30 6.00
CA PHE A 160 12.34 -6.43 5.32
C PHE A 160 13.80 -6.63 5.78
N GLU A 161 14.00 -6.98 7.06
CA GLU A 161 15.34 -7.09 7.65
C GLU A 161 16.03 -8.40 7.28
N THR A 162 15.27 -9.50 7.22
CA THR A 162 15.80 -10.85 7.02
C THR A 162 15.55 -11.41 5.62
N SER A 163 14.73 -10.72 4.83
CA SER A 163 14.21 -11.21 3.53
C SER A 163 13.42 -12.52 3.64
N ALA A 164 13.00 -12.91 4.84
CA ALA A 164 12.23 -14.13 5.05
C ALA A 164 10.83 -14.00 4.43
N LEU A 165 10.47 -14.99 3.61
CA LEU A 165 9.12 -15.15 3.09
C LEU A 165 8.24 -15.79 4.17
N VAL A 166 7.13 -15.14 4.53
CA VAL A 166 6.21 -15.66 5.53
C VAL A 166 5.34 -16.77 4.88
N PRO A 167 5.41 -18.03 5.38
CA PRO A 167 4.70 -19.15 4.77
C PRO A 167 3.22 -19.18 5.19
N ASP A 168 2.40 -19.92 4.45
CA ASP A 168 1.05 -20.33 4.87
C ASP A 168 0.17 -19.19 5.41
N LEU A 169 0.12 -18.07 4.68
CA LEU A 169 -0.61 -16.85 5.05
C LEU A 169 -2.07 -17.13 5.45
N ASP A 170 -2.70 -18.12 4.79
CA ASP A 170 -4.10 -18.52 5.01
C ASP A 170 -4.39 -18.92 6.45
N VAL A 171 -3.42 -19.50 7.18
CA VAL A 171 -3.60 -19.91 8.59
C VAL A 171 -3.96 -18.72 9.46
N ALA A 172 -3.23 -17.61 9.33
CA ALA A 172 -3.49 -16.40 10.11
C ALA A 172 -4.71 -15.63 9.57
N ILE A 173 -4.90 -15.62 8.24
CA ILE A 173 -6.04 -14.95 7.60
C ILE A 173 -7.36 -15.59 8.06
N ASP A 174 -7.46 -16.92 8.04
CA ASP A 174 -8.68 -17.63 8.41
C ASP A 174 -9.02 -17.44 9.89
N ALA A 175 -8.02 -17.45 10.78
CA ALA A 175 -8.21 -17.16 12.20
C ALA A 175 -8.75 -15.74 12.44
N ALA A 176 -8.16 -14.74 11.78
CA ALA A 176 -8.62 -13.35 11.86
C ALA A 176 -10.05 -13.19 11.32
N ARG A 177 -10.35 -13.82 10.16
CA ARG A 177 -11.68 -13.75 9.54
C ARG A 177 -12.75 -14.48 10.36
N ALA A 178 -12.40 -15.56 11.06
CA ALA A 178 -13.33 -16.28 11.94
C ALA A 178 -13.91 -15.42 13.08
N VAL A 179 -13.15 -14.42 13.56
CA VAL A 179 -13.62 -13.44 14.55
C VAL A 179 -14.12 -12.15 13.92
N GLY A 180 -14.12 -12.04 12.58
CA GLY A 180 -14.47 -10.83 11.85
C GLY A 180 -13.47 -9.69 12.01
N ALA A 181 -12.18 -9.99 12.22
CA ALA A 181 -11.11 -9.01 12.15
C ALA A 181 -10.77 -8.70 10.69
N GLU A 182 -10.34 -7.47 10.42
CA GLU A 182 -9.81 -7.09 9.12
C GLU A 182 -8.35 -7.51 8.99
N VAL A 183 -7.93 -7.93 7.80
CA VAL A 183 -6.55 -8.35 7.54
C VAL A 183 -5.88 -7.36 6.61
N LEU A 184 -4.67 -6.90 6.92
CA LEU A 184 -3.82 -6.09 6.06
C LEU A 184 -2.47 -6.78 5.84
N LEU A 185 -2.18 -7.12 4.60
CA LEU A 185 -0.88 -7.68 4.20
C LEU A 185 0.03 -6.57 3.67
N ASP A 186 1.19 -6.36 4.29
CA ASP A 186 2.25 -5.54 3.68
C ASP A 186 3.03 -6.42 2.69
N VAL A 187 2.93 -6.07 1.41
CA VAL A 187 3.56 -6.80 0.30
C VAL A 187 4.70 -6.00 -0.34
N TYR A 188 5.23 -4.98 0.32
CA TYR A 188 6.20 -4.05 -0.27
C TYR A 188 7.47 -4.75 -0.79
N HIS A 189 8.00 -5.72 -0.06
CA HIS A 189 9.19 -6.50 -0.47
C HIS A 189 8.84 -7.78 -1.25
N HIS A 190 7.55 -8.03 -1.47
CA HIS A 190 7.04 -9.23 -2.14
C HIS A 190 6.65 -8.89 -3.59
N HIS A 191 5.86 -7.82 -3.75
CA HIS A 191 5.29 -7.39 -5.02
C HIS A 191 6.36 -7.05 -6.07
N GLY A 192 6.25 -7.66 -7.25
CA GLY A 192 7.18 -7.51 -8.36
C GLY A 192 8.53 -8.23 -8.20
N VAL A 193 8.74 -8.95 -7.09
CA VAL A 193 9.99 -9.67 -6.80
C VAL A 193 9.79 -11.17 -6.80
N VAL A 194 8.76 -11.64 -6.10
CA VAL A 194 8.39 -13.07 -6.03
C VAL A 194 6.92 -13.26 -6.43
N PRO A 195 6.52 -14.44 -6.95
CA PRO A 195 5.14 -14.69 -7.33
C PRO A 195 4.18 -14.49 -6.16
N LEU A 196 3.22 -13.58 -6.33
CA LEU A 196 2.29 -13.18 -5.29
C LEU A 196 0.87 -13.54 -5.72
N ALA A 197 0.21 -14.40 -4.93
CA ALA A 197 -1.21 -14.66 -5.03
C ALA A 197 -1.89 -14.13 -3.76
N LEU A 198 -2.81 -13.19 -3.92
CA LEU A 198 -3.54 -12.59 -2.79
C LEU A 198 -4.98 -13.06 -2.79
N ARG A 199 -5.49 -13.45 -1.61
CA ARG A 199 -6.92 -13.68 -1.43
C ARG A 199 -7.71 -12.39 -1.67
N PRO A 200 -8.88 -12.42 -2.30
CA PRO A 200 -9.65 -11.20 -2.62
C PRO A 200 -10.31 -10.53 -1.40
N ASP A 201 -10.39 -11.23 -0.26
CA ASP A 201 -11.08 -10.76 0.94
C ASP A 201 -10.20 -9.97 1.91
N VAL A 202 -8.89 -9.82 1.67
CA VAL A 202 -7.95 -9.09 2.57
C VAL A 202 -7.60 -7.68 2.08
N PHE A 203 -7.02 -6.82 2.91
CA PHE A 203 -6.33 -5.64 2.40
C PHE A 203 -4.90 -6.00 2.06
N ALA A 204 -4.31 -5.34 1.08
CA ALA A 204 -2.89 -5.45 0.79
C ALA A 204 -2.29 -4.09 0.50
N THR A 205 -1.09 -3.79 1.00
CA THR A 205 -0.40 -2.52 0.72
C THR A 205 1.01 -2.74 0.19
N GLY A 206 1.42 -1.90 -0.74
CA GLY A 206 2.77 -1.92 -1.31
C GLY A 206 3.12 -0.55 -1.91
N GLY A 207 4.23 -0.51 -2.63
CA GLY A 207 4.64 0.69 -3.35
C GLY A 207 5.87 0.45 -4.20
N GLY A 208 6.26 1.48 -4.95
CA GLY A 208 7.15 1.29 -6.08
C GLY A 208 8.57 1.82 -5.94
N TYR A 209 8.94 2.57 -4.89
CA TYR A 209 10.25 3.24 -4.88
C TYR A 209 11.45 2.30 -4.73
N LYS A 210 11.20 1.05 -4.29
CA LYS A 210 12.19 -0.02 -4.12
C LYS A 210 12.36 -0.83 -5.41
N TYR A 211 11.91 -2.08 -5.41
CA TYR A 211 12.14 -3.02 -6.51
C TYR A 211 11.46 -2.64 -7.82
N LEU A 212 10.30 -1.97 -7.76
CA LEU A 212 9.54 -1.57 -8.95
C LEU A 212 10.07 -0.31 -9.63
N GLN A 213 10.98 0.42 -8.97
CA GLN A 213 11.68 1.57 -9.55
C GLN A 213 10.79 2.76 -9.94
N TRP A 214 9.58 2.86 -9.36
CA TRP A 214 8.64 3.96 -9.62
C TRP A 214 8.97 5.25 -8.89
N GLY A 215 10.02 5.27 -8.04
CA GLY A 215 10.35 6.35 -7.11
C GLY A 215 9.30 6.60 -6.02
N GLU A 216 9.53 7.62 -5.18
CA GLU A 216 8.72 7.96 -4.00
C GLU A 216 7.38 8.59 -4.39
N GLY A 217 6.32 8.38 -3.61
CA GLY A 217 5.00 8.95 -3.90
C GLY A 217 4.02 7.98 -4.57
N ASN A 218 4.47 6.77 -4.95
CA ASN A 218 3.63 5.74 -5.54
C ASN A 218 3.49 4.53 -4.62
N CYS A 219 2.58 4.61 -3.65
CA CYS A 219 2.13 3.49 -2.85
C CYS A 219 0.65 3.21 -3.10
N TRP A 220 0.22 2.01 -2.76
CA TRP A 220 -1.13 1.55 -3.02
C TRP A 220 -1.67 0.69 -1.88
N LEU A 221 -3.00 0.68 -1.77
CA LEU A 221 -3.79 -0.18 -0.89
C LEU A 221 -4.85 -0.86 -1.75
N ARG A 222 -4.79 -2.17 -1.88
CA ARG A 222 -5.88 -2.97 -2.43
C ARG A 222 -6.96 -3.12 -1.37
N VAL A 223 -8.16 -2.70 -1.70
CA VAL A 223 -9.36 -2.73 -0.86
C VAL A 223 -10.28 -3.84 -1.39
N PRO A 224 -10.74 -4.79 -0.55
CA PRO A 224 -11.69 -5.82 -0.97
C PRO A 224 -12.92 -5.23 -1.66
N ALA A 225 -13.37 -5.85 -2.76
CA ALA A 225 -14.57 -5.44 -3.49
C ALA A 225 -15.82 -5.22 -2.62
N GLY A 226 -16.00 -6.01 -1.56
CA GLY A 226 -17.13 -5.90 -0.63
C GLY A 226 -16.94 -4.90 0.53
N CYS A 227 -15.88 -4.10 0.54
CA CYS A 227 -15.54 -3.23 1.66
C CYS A 227 -16.59 -2.14 1.89
N ALA A 228 -17.16 -2.13 3.10
CA ALA A 228 -18.10 -1.11 3.57
C ALA A 228 -17.55 -0.25 4.72
N LEU A 229 -16.25 -0.35 5.01
CA LEU A 229 -15.60 0.42 6.07
C LEU A 229 -15.66 1.93 5.80
N ARG A 230 -15.55 2.73 6.86
CA ARG A 230 -15.67 4.19 6.82
C ARG A 230 -14.46 4.83 7.52
N PRO A 231 -13.33 5.02 6.82
CA PRO A 231 -12.11 5.57 7.40
C PRO A 231 -12.33 6.93 8.05
N VAL A 232 -12.00 7.09 9.33
CA VAL A 232 -12.06 8.41 9.99
C VAL A 232 -11.02 9.37 9.38
N TYR A 233 -9.86 8.85 8.98
CA TYR A 233 -8.90 9.59 8.18
C TYR A 233 -9.32 9.53 6.70
N THR A 234 -10.03 10.57 6.25
CA THR A 234 -10.59 10.70 4.90
C THR A 234 -10.27 12.06 4.30
N GLY A 235 -10.21 12.14 2.97
CA GLY A 235 -10.00 13.39 2.23
C GLY A 235 -11.09 13.61 1.18
N TRP A 236 -11.07 14.78 0.52
CA TRP A 236 -12.15 15.16 -0.39
C TRP A 236 -12.21 14.32 -1.68
N PHE A 237 -11.14 13.59 -2.02
CA PHE A 237 -11.20 12.59 -3.10
C PHE A 237 -11.98 11.33 -2.70
N SER A 238 -12.25 11.11 -1.41
CA SER A 238 -13.01 9.95 -0.97
C SER A 238 -14.48 9.97 -1.39
N ASP A 239 -14.99 11.11 -1.84
CA ASP A 239 -16.36 11.30 -2.32
C ASP A 239 -16.39 12.19 -3.56
N PHE A 240 -15.39 12.02 -4.44
CA PHE A 240 -15.16 12.93 -5.58
C PHE A 240 -16.39 13.07 -6.49
N ALA A 241 -17.10 11.97 -6.74
CA ALA A 241 -18.31 11.94 -7.57
C ALA A 241 -19.45 12.83 -7.04
N HIS A 242 -19.43 13.19 -5.75
CA HIS A 242 -20.50 13.94 -5.08
C HIS A 242 -20.07 15.33 -4.60
N LEU A 243 -18.97 15.88 -5.11
CA LEU A 243 -18.44 17.18 -4.65
C LEU A 243 -19.42 18.35 -4.81
N ALA A 244 -20.25 18.32 -5.85
CA ALA A 244 -21.26 19.35 -6.11
C ALA A 244 -22.56 19.12 -5.31
N ALA A 245 -22.70 17.99 -4.61
CA ALA A 245 -23.90 17.69 -3.84
C ALA A 245 -24.00 18.60 -2.60
N PRO A 246 -25.23 18.94 -2.14
CA PRO A 246 -25.42 19.67 -0.90
C PRO A 246 -24.76 18.95 0.28
N ARG A 247 -24.13 19.71 1.19
CA ARG A 247 -23.50 19.14 2.39
C ARG A 247 -24.56 18.45 3.27
N GLY A 248 -24.43 17.14 3.40
CA GLY A 248 -25.29 16.32 4.25
C GLY A 248 -24.84 16.29 5.72
N ALA A 249 -25.69 15.74 6.59
CA ALA A 249 -25.40 15.58 8.02
C ALA A 249 -24.34 14.49 8.32
N ARG A 250 -24.08 13.59 7.36
CA ARG A 250 -23.03 12.57 7.43
C ARG A 250 -22.14 12.65 6.19
N ILE A 251 -20.86 12.34 6.37
CA ILE A 251 -19.89 12.26 5.28
C ILE A 251 -20.16 11.02 4.41
N GLY A 252 -20.25 11.23 3.11
CA GLY A 252 -20.34 10.20 2.07
C GLY A 252 -18.99 9.59 1.74
N TYR A 253 -19.01 8.48 1.02
CA TYR A 253 -17.83 7.87 0.42
C TYR A 253 -18.24 7.35 -0.96
N GLY A 254 -17.30 7.35 -1.89
CA GLY A 254 -17.50 6.88 -3.25
C GLY A 254 -17.96 5.42 -3.31
N GLU A 255 -18.56 5.09 -4.45
CA GLU A 255 -19.16 3.78 -4.69
C GLU A 255 -18.11 2.68 -4.86
N ARG A 256 -16.93 3.02 -5.38
CA ARG A 256 -15.83 2.07 -5.55
C ARG A 256 -15.15 1.81 -4.20
N PRO A 257 -14.68 0.58 -3.93
CA PRO A 257 -14.02 0.25 -2.67
C PRO A 257 -12.82 1.16 -2.39
N ALA A 258 -11.97 1.41 -3.39
CA ALA A 258 -10.79 2.26 -3.25
C ALA A 258 -11.11 3.72 -2.95
N ASP A 259 -12.25 4.25 -3.42
CA ASP A 259 -12.63 5.64 -3.18
C ASP A 259 -12.76 5.91 -1.69
N ARG A 260 -13.25 4.95 -0.91
CA ARG A 260 -13.36 5.07 0.56
C ARG A 260 -12.04 5.42 1.24
N PHE A 261 -10.93 5.01 0.64
CA PHE A 261 -9.57 5.19 1.14
C PHE A 261 -8.78 6.20 0.32
N ALA A 262 -9.40 6.94 -0.61
CA ALA A 262 -8.74 7.99 -1.37
C ALA A 262 -8.39 9.18 -0.47
N GLY A 263 -7.32 9.89 -0.82
CA GLY A 263 -6.80 11.00 -0.04
C GLY A 263 -7.43 12.35 -0.38
N SER A 264 -6.54 13.34 -0.49
CA SER A 264 -6.86 14.69 -0.95
C SER A 264 -5.81 15.12 -1.98
N THR A 265 -5.85 16.37 -2.41
CA THR A 265 -4.84 17.02 -3.25
C THR A 265 -3.42 16.60 -2.87
N TYR A 266 -2.64 16.14 -3.85
CA TYR A 266 -1.25 15.68 -3.71
C TYR A 266 -0.41 16.11 -4.91
N ASP A 267 0.90 15.82 -4.90
CA ASP A 267 1.80 16.05 -6.02
C ASP A 267 1.71 14.88 -7.04
N PRO A 268 1.10 15.10 -8.23
CA PRO A 268 0.88 14.04 -9.21
C PRO A 268 2.13 13.66 -9.99
N THR A 269 3.24 14.41 -9.87
CA THR A 269 4.49 14.16 -10.60
C THR A 269 4.99 12.72 -10.41
N SER A 270 4.74 12.16 -9.22
CA SER A 270 5.09 10.78 -8.92
C SER A 270 4.40 9.77 -9.85
N HIS A 271 3.14 9.98 -10.23
CA HIS A 271 2.39 9.06 -11.11
C HIS A 271 2.89 9.10 -12.55
N TYR A 272 3.25 10.28 -13.06
CA TYR A 272 3.87 10.39 -14.39
C TYR A 272 5.22 9.68 -14.47
N ARG A 273 5.97 9.68 -13.36
CA ARG A 273 7.28 9.02 -13.28
C ARG A 273 7.17 7.49 -13.26
N ALA A 274 6.07 6.95 -12.71
CA ALA A 274 5.86 5.52 -12.47
C ALA A 274 5.52 4.76 -13.75
#